data_AF-A0A368GJP7-F1
#
_entry.id   AF-A0A368GJP7-F1
#
_cell.length_a   1.000
_cell.length_b   1.000
_cell.length_c   1.000
_cell.angle_alpha   90.00
_cell.angle_beta   90.00
_cell.angle_gamma   90.00
#
_symmetry.space_group_name_H-M   'P 1'
#
loop_
_entity.id
_entity.type
_entity.pdbx_description
1 polymer ?
#
loop_
_entity_poly.entity_id
_entity_poly.type
_entity_poly.pdbx_seq_one_letter_code
_entity_poly.pdbx_strand_id
1 'polypeptide(L)'
;MPTLTLCFFQVESHSSTSISIHIETTHEHAEPVLKHLIEWSLFSDFSQIVGTYVETDVKKSDIVITGLKSKTTLCFRVYAGGIFGYSVATNAQPSLVELSSWHDTDGEEKEDWNEHIESMSTISEEIDRYRQSPIWKR
;
A
#
# COMPACT_ATOMS: atom_id res chain seq x y z
N MET A 1 -26.63 -13.33 -16.72
CA MET A 1 -25.48 -12.67 -17.37
C MET A 1 -24.26 -13.07 -16.57
N PRO A 2 -23.30 -13.84 -17.12
CA PRO A 2 -22.11 -14.23 -16.37
C PRO A 2 -21.31 -12.97 -16.05
N THR A 3 -21.12 -12.69 -14.76
CA THR A 3 -20.38 -11.52 -14.27
C THR A 3 -18.91 -11.91 -14.18
N LEU A 4 -18.07 -11.38 -15.07
CA LEU A 4 -16.62 -11.48 -14.96
C LEU A 4 -16.23 -10.98 -13.56
N THR A 5 -15.74 -11.87 -12.71
CA THR A 5 -15.39 -11.55 -11.32
C THR A 5 -13.88 -11.77 -11.19
N LEU A 6 -13.16 -10.68 -10.93
CA LEU A 6 -11.75 -10.74 -10.53
C LEU A 6 -11.71 -11.25 -9.08
N CYS A 7 -10.98 -12.34 -8.85
CA CYS A 7 -10.96 -12.99 -7.54
C CYS A 7 -10.00 -12.32 -6.57
N PHE A 8 -8.87 -11.78 -7.07
CA PHE A 8 -7.89 -11.15 -6.20
C PHE A 8 -7.21 -9.96 -6.88
N PHE A 9 -7.15 -8.85 -6.14
CA PHE A 9 -6.57 -7.60 -6.57
C PHE A 9 -5.86 -6.96 -5.38
N GLN A 10 -4.53 -7.06 -5.36
CA GLN A 10 -3.70 -6.54 -4.27
C GLN A 10 -2.87 -5.36 -4.77
N VAL A 11 -2.72 -4.36 -3.91
CA VAL A 11 -1.95 -3.16 -4.21
C VAL A 11 -0.98 -2.91 -3.08
N GLU A 12 0.29 -2.71 -3.43
CA GLU A 12 1.38 -2.48 -2.50
C GLU A 12 2.15 -1.22 -2.89
N SER A 13 2.54 -0.42 -1.89
CA SER A 13 3.43 0.71 -2.11
C SER A 13 4.83 0.21 -2.45
N HIS A 14 5.32 0.53 -3.65
CA HIS A 14 6.68 0.20 -4.06
C HIS A 14 7.65 1.35 -3.74
N SER A 15 7.18 2.60 -3.81
CA SER A 15 7.91 3.80 -3.38
C SER A 15 6.96 4.95 -3.06
N SER A 16 7.49 6.12 -2.68
CA SER A 16 6.68 7.33 -2.47
C SER A 16 5.97 7.84 -3.74
N THR A 17 6.28 7.32 -4.94
CA THR A 17 5.64 7.74 -6.21
C THR A 17 5.21 6.56 -7.09
N SER A 18 5.31 5.34 -6.58
CA SER A 18 4.95 4.14 -7.33
C SER A 18 4.29 3.08 -6.48
N ILE A 19 3.38 2.36 -7.10
CA ILE A 19 2.73 1.17 -6.53
C ILE A 19 2.94 -0.02 -7.44
N SER A 20 2.97 -1.19 -6.82
CA SER A 20 2.85 -2.47 -7.49
C SER A 20 1.42 -2.97 -7.30
N ILE A 21 0.86 -3.50 -8.37
CA ILE A 21 -0.49 -4.02 -8.43
C ILE A 21 -0.40 -5.47 -8.89
N HIS A 22 -0.98 -6.35 -8.10
CA HIS A 22 -1.08 -7.77 -8.40
C HIS A 22 -2.53 -8.13 -8.74
N ILE A 23 -2.74 -8.68 -9.93
CA ILE A 23 -4.04 -9.13 -10.44
C ILE A 23 -4.02 -10.63 -10.65
N GLU A 24 -4.91 -11.35 -9.99
CA GLU A 24 -5.18 -12.76 -10.29
C GLU A 24 -6.55 -12.92 -10.95
N THR A 25 -6.53 -13.39 -12.20
CA THR A 25 -7.72 -13.79 -12.93
C THR A 25 -7.96 -15.27 -12.76
N THR A 26 -9.13 -15.67 -12.26
CA THR A 26 -9.55 -17.08 -12.32
C THR A 26 -10.03 -17.42 -13.72
N HIS A 27 -9.55 -18.54 -14.25
CA HIS A 27 -9.84 -19.00 -15.62
C HIS A 27 -11.24 -19.62 -15.78
N GLU A 28 -12.12 -19.52 -14.78
CA GLU A 28 -13.44 -20.17 -14.78
C GLU A 28 -14.52 -19.39 -15.56
N HIS A 29 -14.12 -18.46 -16.43
CA HIS A 29 -15.08 -17.63 -17.17
C HIS A 29 -15.37 -18.21 -18.55
N ALA A 30 -16.64 -18.12 -18.96
CA ALA A 30 -17.10 -18.51 -20.29
C ALA A 30 -16.56 -17.62 -21.42
N GLU A 31 -16.06 -16.42 -21.08
CA GLU A 31 -15.54 -15.43 -22.02
C GLU A 31 -14.10 -15.00 -21.68
N PRO A 32 -13.23 -14.82 -22.68
CA PRO A 32 -11.85 -14.41 -22.44
C PRO A 32 -11.77 -12.94 -22.00
N VAL A 33 -11.03 -12.68 -20.93
CA VAL A 33 -10.60 -11.32 -20.55
C VAL A 33 -9.52 -10.87 -21.53
N LEU A 34 -9.67 -9.65 -22.06
CA LEU A 34 -8.74 -9.07 -23.06
C LEU A 34 -7.91 -7.91 -22.51
N LYS A 35 -8.37 -7.26 -21.45
CA LYS A 35 -7.69 -6.12 -20.84
C LYS A 35 -8.16 -5.90 -19.40
N HIS A 36 -7.35 -5.20 -18.62
CA HIS A 36 -7.69 -4.71 -17.30
C HIS A 36 -7.68 -3.18 -17.32
N LEU A 37 -8.78 -2.56 -16.86
CA LEU A 37 -8.81 -1.13 -16.58
C LEU A 37 -8.66 -0.94 -15.07
N ILE A 38 -7.66 -0.19 -14.68
CA ILE A 38 -7.35 0.15 -13.30
C ILE A 38 -7.64 1.64 -13.13
N GLU A 39 -8.36 1.99 -12.07
CA GLU A 39 -8.67 3.37 -11.72
C GLU A 39 -8.31 3.64 -10.28
N TRP A 40 -7.92 4.88 -9.99
CA TRP A 40 -7.64 5.31 -8.63
C TRP A 40 -8.24 6.67 -8.28
N SER A 41 -8.57 6.81 -7.01
CA SER A 41 -9.24 7.97 -6.44
C SER A 41 -8.65 8.34 -5.08
N LEU A 42 -8.83 9.59 -4.68
CA LEU A 42 -8.62 10.04 -3.30
C LEU A 42 -9.75 9.60 -2.36
N PHE A 43 -10.90 9.23 -2.91
CA PHE A 43 -12.10 8.89 -2.16
C PHE A 43 -12.47 7.42 -2.37
N SER A 44 -12.89 6.75 -1.30
CA SER A 44 -13.28 5.34 -1.32
C SER A 44 -14.54 5.05 -2.15
N ASP A 45 -15.35 6.07 -2.44
CA ASP A 45 -16.53 5.96 -3.28
C ASP A 45 -16.22 6.15 -4.78
N PHE A 46 -14.96 6.46 -5.12
CA PHE A 46 -14.52 6.77 -6.48
C PHE A 46 -15.33 7.90 -7.13
N SER A 47 -15.86 8.84 -6.33
CA SER A 47 -16.57 10.04 -6.82
C SER A 47 -15.71 10.93 -7.71
N GLN A 48 -14.39 10.94 -7.47
CA GLN A 48 -13.42 11.67 -8.28
C GLN A 48 -12.27 10.75 -8.68
N ILE A 49 -12.20 10.39 -9.96
CA ILE A 49 -11.07 9.62 -10.49
C ILE A 49 -9.87 10.55 -10.69
N VAL A 50 -8.76 10.21 -10.06
CA VAL A 50 -7.49 10.94 -10.16
C VAL A 50 -6.70 10.46 -11.37
N GLY A 51 -6.80 9.18 -11.69
CA GLY A 51 -6.15 8.61 -12.86
C GLY A 51 -6.65 7.21 -13.20
N THR A 52 -6.26 6.79 -14.40
CA THR A 52 -6.65 5.51 -15.01
C THR A 52 -5.47 4.89 -15.73
N TYR A 53 -5.39 3.56 -15.72
CA TYR A 53 -4.39 2.79 -16.46
C TYR A 53 -5.06 1.58 -17.11
N VAL A 54 -4.70 1.28 -18.36
CA VAL A 54 -5.22 0.11 -19.08
C VAL A 54 -4.08 -0.84 -19.39
N GLU A 55 -4.13 -2.04 -18.81
CA GLU A 55 -3.23 -3.15 -19.14
C GLU A 55 -3.91 -4.03 -20.19
N THR A 56 -3.28 -4.18 -21.34
CA THR A 56 -3.79 -5.06 -22.42
C THR A 56 -3.15 -6.44 -22.36
N ASP A 57 -2.02 -6.60 -21.66
CA ASP A 57 -1.43 -7.90 -21.43
C ASP A 57 -2.07 -8.58 -20.22
N VAL A 58 -3.14 -9.33 -20.47
CA VAL A 58 -3.86 -10.10 -19.43
C VAL A 58 -3.03 -11.23 -18.80
N LYS A 59 -1.89 -11.60 -19.38
CA LYS A 59 -0.98 -12.59 -18.76
C LYS A 59 -0.09 -11.97 -17.69
N LYS A 60 -0.01 -10.64 -17.67
CA LYS A 60 0.81 -9.90 -16.73
C LYS A 60 0.04 -9.69 -15.44
N SER A 61 0.39 -10.47 -14.42
CA SER A 61 -0.19 -10.37 -13.09
C SER A 61 0.34 -9.16 -12.32
N ASP A 62 1.59 -8.76 -12.57
CA ASP A 62 2.27 -7.68 -11.85
C ASP A 62 2.41 -6.41 -12.70
N ILE A 63 1.79 -5.33 -12.25
CA ILE A 63 1.76 -4.04 -12.92
C ILE A 63 2.33 -2.99 -11.98
N VAL A 64 3.25 -2.15 -12.48
CA VAL A 64 3.79 -1.02 -11.71
C VAL A 64 3.22 0.27 -12.28
N ILE A 65 2.52 1.03 -11.44
CA ILE A 65 2.06 2.39 -11.77
C ILE A 65 3.02 3.38 -11.12
N THR A 66 3.56 4.29 -11.92
CA THR A 66 4.52 5.32 -11.50
C THR A 66 3.95 6.73 -11.69
N GLY A 67 4.64 7.73 -11.15
CA GLY A 67 4.24 9.14 -11.29
C GLY A 67 3.06 9.52 -10.40
N LEU A 68 2.80 8.74 -9.34
CA LEU A 68 1.78 9.06 -8.35
C LEU A 68 2.30 10.12 -7.38
N LYS A 69 1.37 10.91 -6.81
CA LYS A 69 1.71 11.96 -5.85
C LYS A 69 2.09 11.34 -4.50
N SER A 70 3.26 11.69 -3.99
CA SER A 70 3.73 11.24 -2.67
C SER A 70 2.86 11.73 -1.52
N LYS A 71 2.93 11.02 -0.38
CA LYS A 71 2.21 11.34 0.86
C LYS A 71 0.70 11.46 0.62
N THR A 72 0.19 10.66 -0.31
CA THR A 72 -1.22 10.66 -0.69
C THR A 72 -1.77 9.27 -0.48
N THR A 73 -2.98 9.23 0.03
CA THR A 73 -3.72 8.00 0.23
C THR A 73 -4.69 7.80 -0.93
N LEU A 74 -4.60 6.65 -1.59
CA LEU A 74 -5.37 6.35 -2.79
C LEU A 74 -6.15 5.04 -2.61
N CYS A 75 -7.35 5.03 -3.18
CA CYS A 75 -8.17 3.84 -3.37
C CYS A 75 -8.04 3.37 -4.81
N PHE A 76 -7.95 2.05 -5.00
CA PHE A 76 -7.79 1.44 -6.32
C PHE A 76 -8.94 0.48 -6.60
N ARG A 77 -9.38 0.45 -7.87
CA ARG A 77 -10.30 -0.56 -8.38
C ARG A 77 -9.87 -1.03 -9.75
N VAL A 78 -10.28 -2.24 -10.09
CA VAL A 78 -9.97 -2.88 -11.37
C VAL A 78 -11.23 -3.42 -12.02
N TYR A 79 -11.26 -3.35 -13.35
CA TYR A 79 -12.30 -3.87 -14.21
C TYR A 79 -11.68 -4.86 -15.21
N ALA A 80 -12.27 -6.04 -15.33
CA ALA A 80 -11.95 -6.97 -16.40
C ALA A 80 -12.72 -6.55 -17.67
N GLY A 81 -12.01 -6.27 -18.76
CA GLY A 81 -12.58 -5.91 -20.05
C GLY A 81 -12.55 -7.09 -21.03
N GLY A 82 -13.72 -7.49 -21.52
CA GLY A 82 -13.87 -8.46 -22.61
C GLY A 82 -14.31 -7.79 -23.92
N ILE A 83 -14.78 -8.61 -24.87
CA ILE A 83 -15.31 -8.15 -26.17
C ILE A 83 -16.58 -7.30 -25.98
N PHE A 84 -17.40 -7.63 -24.99
CA PHE A 84 -18.71 -7.01 -24.77
C PHE A 84 -18.69 -5.80 -23.82
N GLY A 85 -17.53 -5.47 -23.24
CA GLY A 85 -17.39 -4.35 -22.31
C GLY A 85 -16.59 -4.70 -21.06
N TYR A 86 -16.75 -3.86 -20.03
CA TYR A 86 -16.09 -4.02 -18.73
C TYR A 86 -17.00 -4.71 -17.71
N SER A 87 -16.38 -5.46 -16.81
CA SER A 87 -17.01 -6.15 -15.69
C SER A 87 -17.51 -5.18 -14.61
N VAL A 88 -18.05 -5.74 -13.53
CA VAL A 88 -18.17 -5.01 -12.26
C VAL A 88 -16.77 -4.69 -11.72
N ALA A 89 -16.64 -3.54 -11.04
CA ALA A 89 -15.39 -3.15 -10.40
C ALA A 89 -15.05 -4.05 -9.22
N THR A 90 -13.80 -4.47 -9.11
CA THR A 90 -13.23 -5.10 -7.91
C THR A 90 -12.32 -4.09 -7.22
N ASN A 91 -12.57 -3.83 -5.93
CA ASN A 91 -11.74 -2.93 -5.14
C ASN A 91 -10.47 -3.62 -4.65
N ALA A 92 -9.39 -2.85 -4.48
CA ALA A 92 -8.12 -3.35 -3.97
C ALA A 92 -8.23 -3.87 -2.53
N GLN A 93 -7.35 -4.82 -2.21
CA GLN A 93 -7.06 -5.26 -0.86
C GLN A 93 -5.56 -5.00 -0.59
N PRO A 94 -5.19 -4.08 0.32
CA PRO A 94 -6.07 -3.22 1.11
C PRO A 94 -6.82 -2.19 0.25
N SER A 95 -7.98 -1.75 0.74
CA SER A 95 -8.85 -0.76 0.05
C SER A 95 -8.24 0.63 -0.05
N LEU A 96 -7.28 0.91 0.83
CA LEU A 96 -6.64 2.21 1.01
C LEU A 96 -5.14 1.97 1.05
N VAL A 97 -4.40 2.65 0.16
CA VAL A 97 -2.95 2.51 0.05
C VAL A 97 -2.33 3.89 0.21
N GLU A 98 -1.44 4.00 1.18
CA GLU A 98 -0.65 5.21 1.40
C GLU A 98 0.66 5.13 0.62
N LEU A 99 0.95 6.18 -0.15
CA LEU A 99 2.23 6.35 -0.84
C LEU A 99 3.24 7.00 0.09
N SER A 100 3.86 6.18 0.95
CA SER A 100 4.94 6.61 1.84
C SER A 100 6.24 5.86 1.53
N SER A 101 7.36 6.55 1.75
CA SER A 101 8.70 5.99 1.78
C SER A 101 9.19 6.03 3.23
N TRP A 102 10.04 5.08 3.63
CA TRP A 102 10.76 5.16 4.92
C TRP A 102 11.59 6.44 5.07
N HIS A 103 11.91 7.13 3.97
CA HIS A 103 12.59 8.42 3.99
C HIS A 103 11.64 9.60 4.21
N ASP A 104 10.32 9.40 4.10
CA ASP A 104 9.34 10.47 4.34
C ASP A 104 9.25 10.86 5.83
N THR A 105 9.77 10.02 6.73
CA THR A 105 9.89 10.26 8.17
C THR A 105 11.20 10.95 8.57
N ASP A 106 12.17 11.13 7.67
CA ASP A 106 13.47 11.74 8.01
C ASP A 106 13.38 13.24 8.36
N GLY A 107 12.20 13.85 8.18
CA GLY A 107 11.92 15.26 8.42
C GLY A 107 10.84 15.57 9.47
N GLU A 108 10.19 14.56 10.05
CA GLU A 108 9.49 14.75 11.32
C GLU A 108 10.58 14.99 12.36
N GLU A 109 10.44 16.05 13.15
CA GLU A 109 11.46 16.59 14.06
C GLU A 109 12.41 15.51 14.56
N LYS A 110 13.69 15.62 14.17
CA LYS A 110 14.76 14.88 14.84
C LYS A 110 14.62 15.21 16.32
N GLU A 111 13.96 14.34 17.07
CA GLU A 111 14.13 14.24 18.52
C GLU A 111 15.63 14.39 18.74
N ASP A 112 16.02 15.36 19.57
CA ASP A 112 17.42 15.69 19.77
C ASP A 112 18.11 14.41 20.24
N TRP A 113 18.77 13.71 19.30
CA TRP A 113 19.31 12.38 19.54
C TRP A 113 20.31 12.40 20.69
N ASN A 114 20.90 13.57 20.97
CA ASN A 114 21.72 13.80 22.14
C ASN A 114 20.91 13.73 23.45
N GLU A 115 19.74 14.36 23.53
CA GLU A 115 18.85 14.32 24.70
C GLU A 115 18.30 12.91 24.96
N HIS A 116 18.01 12.15 23.89
CA HIS A 116 17.63 10.74 24.00
C HIS A 116 18.78 9.87 24.52
N ILE A 117 20.00 10.09 24.01
CA ILE A 117 21.21 9.37 24.47
C ILE A 117 21.53 9.70 25.93
N GLU A 118 21.38 10.96 26.35
CA GLU A 118 21.57 11.38 27.75
C GLU A 118 20.50 10.81 28.69
N SER A 119 19.27 10.68 28.21
CA SER A 119 18.19 10.01 28.96
C SER A 119 18.47 8.52 29.13
N MET A 120 18.96 7.85 28.08
CA MET A 120 19.35 6.44 28.14
C MET A 120 20.55 6.21 29.07
N SER A 121 21.56 7.08 29.06
CA SER A 121 22.70 6.97 29.99
C SER A 121 22.26 7.16 31.43
N THR A 122 21.37 8.13 31.70
CA THR A 122 20.81 8.37 33.03
C THR A 122 20.07 7.15 33.57
N ILE A 123 19.22 6.52 32.74
CA ILE A 123 18.50 5.29 33.11
C ILE A 123 19.48 4.14 33.39
N SER A 124 20.53 3.99 32.57
CA SER A 124 21.56 2.97 32.77
C SER A 124 22.31 3.14 34.10
N GLU A 125 22.69 4.38 34.42
CA GLU A 125 23.36 4.71 35.69
C GLU A 125 22.46 4.46 36.90
N GLU A 126 21.16 4.73 36.77
CA GLU A 126 20.19 4.45 37.82
C GLU A 126 20.03 2.95 38.06
N ILE A 127 19.96 2.14 36.99
CA ILE A 127 19.92 0.67 37.08
C ILE A 127 21.16 0.13 37.81
N ASP A 128 22.36 0.61 37.46
CA ASP A 128 23.59 0.17 38.12
C ASP A 128 23.63 0.56 39.60
N ARG A 129 23.11 1.74 39.94
CA ARG A 129 22.95 2.20 41.33
C ARG A 129 21.99 1.30 42.11
N TYR A 130 20.86 0.92 41.52
CA TYR A 130 19.91 -0.01 42.15
C TYR A 130 20.51 -1.43 42.31
N ARG A 131 21.30 -1.90 41.34
CA ARG A 131 22.01 -3.20 41.43
C ARG A 131 23.06 -3.25 42.54
N GLN A 132 23.70 -2.12 42.82
CA GLN A 132 24.66 -1.99 43.92
C GLN A 132 23.98 -1.77 45.29
N SER A 133 22.66 -1.53 45.31
CA SER A 133 21.94 -1.31 46.55
C SER A 133 21.82 -2.60 47.38
N PRO A 134 21.95 -2.51 48.73
CA PRO A 134 21.85 -3.67 49.61
C PRO A 134 20.43 -4.27 49.68
N ILE A 135 19.43 -3.59 49.12
CA ILE A 135 18.02 -4.02 49.12
C ILE A 135 17.79 -5.17 48.12
N TRP A 136 18.62 -5.25 47.07
CA TRP A 136 18.48 -6.22 45.97
C TRP A 136 19.38 -7.46 46.13
N LYS A 137 20.24 -7.50 47.16
CA LYS A 137 21.07 -8.65 47.52
C LYS A 137 20.47 -9.40 48.72
N ARG A 138 19.29 -9.99 48.54
CA ARG A 138 18.67 -10.88 49.53
C ARG A 138 18.50 -12.28 48.96
#